data_AF-A0AAD6I557-F1
#
_entry.id   AF-A0AAD6I557-F1
#
_cell.length_a   1.000
_cell.length_b   1.000
_cell.length_c   1.000
_cell.angle_alpha   90.00
_cell.angle_beta   90.00
_cell.angle_gamma   90.00
#
_symmetry.space_group_name_H-M   'P 1'
#
loop_
_entity.id
_entity.type
_entity.pdbx_description
1 polymer ?
#
loop_
_entity_poly.entity_id
_entity_poly.type
_entity_poly.pdbx_seq_one_letter_code
_entity_poly.pdbx_strand_id
1 'polypeptide(L)'
;MGTKECASTPTSPPLSSAIPPSYNDVSGAVVIGADGKPHFLSAEEEVDRRLRLEQAVREKMLGLPRTTQFEWPQGTSTEQLPAYSPREEKI
;
A
#
# COMPACT_ATOMS: atom_id res chain seq x y z
N MET A 1 -54.61 -14.48 23.74
CA MET A 1 -54.96 -13.47 22.73
C MET A 1 -54.42 -12.13 23.23
N GLY A 2 -53.43 -11.45 22.68
CA GLY A 2 -52.47 -11.69 21.61
C GLY A 2 -51.33 -10.68 21.80
N THR A 3 -50.09 -11.08 21.54
CA THR A 3 -48.94 -10.17 21.49
C THR A 3 -48.99 -9.43 20.17
N LYS A 4 -49.08 -8.09 20.20
CA LYS A 4 -48.96 -7.28 19.00
C LYS A 4 -47.56 -6.71 18.90
N GLU A 5 -46.94 -7.17 17.83
CA GLU A 5 -45.69 -6.82 17.20
C GLU A 5 -45.49 -5.35 16.80
N CYS A 6 -44.20 -5.01 16.70
CA CYS A 6 -43.51 -4.16 15.73
C CYS A 6 -43.91 -2.69 15.53
N ALA A 7 -42.95 -1.79 15.80
CA ALA A 7 -42.63 -0.70 14.89
C ALA A 7 -41.14 -0.35 15.00
N SER A 8 -40.39 -0.71 13.96
CA SER A 8 -39.00 -0.35 13.74
C SER A 8 -38.81 1.17 13.81
N THR A 9 -37.80 1.59 14.56
CA THR A 9 -37.27 2.94 14.49
C THR A 9 -36.77 3.24 13.07
N PRO A 10 -36.94 4.48 12.58
CA PRO A 10 -36.65 4.83 11.19
C PRO A 10 -35.16 4.63 10.88
N THR A 11 -34.93 3.77 9.89
CA THR A 11 -33.69 3.64 9.11
C THR A 11 -33.07 5.02 8.88
N SER A 12 -31.95 5.28 9.56
CA SER A 12 -31.03 6.33 9.14
C SER A 12 -30.69 6.10 7.66
N PRO A 13 -30.57 7.16 6.84
CA PRO A 13 -30.15 6.98 5.45
C PRO A 13 -28.84 6.18 5.44
N PRO A 14 -28.63 5.25 4.49
CA PRO A 14 -27.34 4.60 4.38
C PRO A 14 -26.32 5.72 4.25
N LEU A 15 -25.48 5.87 5.27
CA LEU A 15 -24.28 6.67 5.16
C LEU A 15 -23.59 6.07 3.94
N SER A 16 -23.60 6.81 2.83
CA SER A 16 -22.67 6.61 1.75
C SER A 16 -21.31 6.90 2.35
N SER A 17 -20.80 5.93 3.10
CA SER A 17 -19.44 5.86 3.60
C SER A 17 -18.62 5.51 2.38
N ALA A 18 -18.60 6.43 1.40
CA ALA A 18 -17.75 6.35 0.25
C ALA A 18 -16.34 6.46 0.82
N ILE A 19 -15.74 5.30 1.06
CA ILE A 19 -14.32 5.19 1.39
C ILE A 19 -13.62 6.02 0.32
N PRO A 20 -12.85 7.06 0.72
CA PRO A 20 -12.17 7.88 -0.26
C PRO A 20 -11.31 6.96 -1.13
N PRO A 21 -11.21 7.22 -2.44
CA PRO A 21 -10.39 6.41 -3.32
C PRO A 21 -8.98 6.28 -2.74
N SER A 22 -8.38 5.10 -2.91
CA SER A 22 -7.00 4.89 -2.49
C SER A 22 -6.09 5.92 -3.18
N TYR A 23 -4.95 6.21 -2.58
CA TYR A 23 -3.98 7.11 -3.17
C TYR A 23 -3.61 6.68 -4.62
N ASN A 24 -3.49 5.37 -4.86
CA ASN A 24 -3.21 4.83 -6.19
C ASN A 24 -4.40 4.96 -7.15
N ASP A 25 -5.65 5.00 -6.65
CA ASP A 25 -6.85 5.18 -7.49
C ASP A 25 -6.96 6.62 -8.03
N VAL A 26 -6.35 7.59 -7.33
CA VAL A 26 -6.35 9.01 -7.72
C VAL A 26 -5.08 9.37 -8.50
N SER A 27 -3.92 8.91 -8.05
CA SER A 27 -2.62 9.32 -8.60
C SER A 27 -1.99 8.31 -9.57
N GLY A 28 -2.53 7.10 -9.65
CA GLY A 28 -1.91 5.99 -10.36
C GLY A 28 -0.76 5.34 -9.57
N ALA A 29 -0.40 4.11 -9.95
CA ALA A 29 0.75 3.44 -9.38
C ALA A 29 2.04 4.02 -9.98
N VAL A 30 2.91 4.58 -9.14
CA VAL A 30 4.19 5.18 -9.55
C VAL A 30 5.36 4.51 -8.82
N VAL A 31 6.42 4.22 -9.57
CA VAL A 31 7.68 3.71 -9.03
C VAL A 31 8.80 4.64 -9.45
N ILE A 32 9.75 4.90 -8.55
CA ILE A 32 10.95 5.67 -8.87
C ILE A 32 11.97 4.73 -9.49
N GLY A 33 12.37 5.01 -10.73
CA GLY A 33 13.41 4.26 -11.44
C GLY A 33 14.80 4.48 -10.86
N ALA A 34 15.77 3.70 -11.34
CA ALA A 34 17.18 3.85 -10.95
C ALA A 34 17.80 5.19 -11.38
N ASP A 35 17.16 5.89 -12.33
CA ASP A 35 17.46 7.24 -12.79
C ASP A 35 16.83 8.34 -11.91
N GLY A 36 16.11 7.95 -10.85
CA GLY A 36 15.42 8.86 -9.95
C GLY A 36 14.13 9.46 -10.53
N LYS A 37 13.69 9.02 -11.73
CA LYS A 37 12.48 9.57 -12.36
C LYS A 37 11.26 8.73 -12.02
N PRO A 38 10.08 9.36 -11.87
CA PRO A 38 8.83 8.63 -11.68
C PRO A 38 8.43 7.91 -12.97
N HIS A 39 8.12 6.62 -12.84
CA HIS A 39 7.56 5.78 -13.88
C HIS A 39 6.16 5.33 -13.46
N PHE A 40 5.16 5.68 -14.27
CA PHE A 40 3.78 5.26 -14.05
C PHE A 40 3.59 3.85 -14.60
N LEU A 41 3.05 2.97 -13.78
CA LEU A 41 2.75 1.61 -14.15
C LEU A 41 1.36 1.52 -14.77
N SER A 42 1.20 0.61 -15.74
CA SER A 42 -0.13 0.16 -16.15
C SER A 42 -0.78 -0.67 -15.05
N ALA A 43 -2.11 -0.86 -15.16
CA ALA A 43 -2.86 -1.67 -14.19
C ALA A 43 -2.37 -3.12 -14.11
N GLU A 44 -1.92 -3.70 -15.23
CA GLU A 44 -1.38 -5.07 -15.29
C GLU A 44 0.00 -5.14 -14.62
N GLU A 45 0.88 -4.20 -14.94
CA GLU A 45 2.22 -4.12 -14.33
C GLU A 45 2.16 -3.93 -12.82
N GLU A 46 1.23 -3.09 -12.32
CA GLU A 46 1.02 -2.90 -10.88
C GLU A 46 0.58 -4.20 -10.20
N VAL A 47 -0.34 -4.95 -10.81
CA VAL A 47 -0.82 -6.23 -10.25
C VAL A 47 0.30 -7.27 -10.19
N ASP A 48 1.05 -7.43 -11.28
CA ASP A 48 2.19 -8.38 -11.32
C ASP A 48 3.27 -7.99 -10.29
N ARG A 49 3.62 -6.70 -10.21
CA ARG A 49 4.59 -6.19 -9.23
C ARG A 49 4.13 -6.43 -7.80
N ARG A 50 2.85 -6.17 -7.50
CA ARG A 50 2.26 -6.42 -6.17
C ARG A 50 2.32 -7.90 -5.81
N LEU A 51 1.96 -8.79 -6.74
CA LEU A 51 2.00 -10.23 -6.50
C LEU A 51 3.41 -10.74 -6.19
N ARG A 52 4.42 -10.28 -6.95
CA ARG A 52 5.83 -10.60 -6.71
C ARG A 52 6.30 -10.08 -5.36
N LEU A 53 5.92 -8.85 -4.99
CA LEU A 53 6.26 -8.29 -3.69
C LEU A 53 5.66 -9.13 -2.55
N GLU A 54 4.36 -9.45 -2.64
CA GLU A 54 3.66 -10.26 -1.64
C GLU A 54 4.32 -11.64 -1.47
N GLN A 55 4.71 -12.28 -2.57
CA GLN A 55 5.40 -13.57 -2.52
C GLN A 55 6.79 -13.44 -1.87
N ALA A 56 7.58 -12.44 -2.27
CA ALA A 56 8.91 -12.20 -1.69
C ALA A 56 8.83 -11.89 -0.18
N VAL A 57 7.82 -11.14 0.25
CA VAL A 57 7.56 -10.86 1.67
C VAL A 57 7.18 -12.16 2.40
N ARG A 58 6.29 -12.97 1.83
CA ARG A 58 5.87 -14.25 2.41
C ARG A 58 7.04 -15.21 2.59
N GLU A 59 7.88 -15.36 1.57
CA GLU A 59 9.11 -16.17 1.64
C GLU A 59 10.00 -15.69 2.78
N LYS A 60 10.26 -14.38 2.86
CA LYS A 60 11.06 -13.77 3.93
C LYS A 60 10.46 -13.99 5.31
N MET A 61 9.16 -13.79 5.48
CA MET A 61 8.48 -13.92 6.77
C MET A 61 8.45 -15.37 7.29
N LEU A 62 8.41 -16.35 6.39
CA LEU A 62 8.43 -17.77 6.73
C LEU A 62 9.86 -18.35 6.78
N GLY A 63 10.89 -17.53 6.54
CA GLY A 63 12.28 -18.01 6.46
C GLY A 63 12.53 -18.97 5.30
N LEU A 64 11.69 -18.95 4.27
CA LEU A 64 11.83 -19.78 3.08
C LEU A 64 12.96 -19.26 2.19
N PRO A 65 13.57 -20.13 1.36
CA PRO A 65 14.49 -19.69 0.32
C PRO A 65 13.84 -18.66 -0.59
N ARG A 66 14.59 -17.61 -0.91
CA ARG A 66 14.11 -16.52 -1.77
C ARG A 66 14.07 -16.99 -3.22
N THR A 67 12.91 -17.45 -3.68
CA THR A 67 12.69 -17.86 -5.07
C THR A 67 12.14 -16.71 -5.92
N THR A 68 11.50 -15.75 -5.28
CA THR A 68 10.93 -14.60 -5.98
C THR A 68 11.99 -13.53 -6.23
N GLN A 69 12.19 -13.21 -7.51
CA GLN A 69 13.00 -12.06 -7.89
C GLN A 69 12.17 -10.78 -7.80
N PHE A 70 12.37 -10.06 -6.68
CA PHE A 70 11.83 -8.73 -6.48
C PHE A 70 12.98 -7.77 -6.20
N GLU A 71 13.43 -7.04 -7.22
CA GLU A 71 14.49 -6.04 -7.07
C GLU A 71 13.90 -4.64 -6.91
N TRP A 72 14.37 -3.96 -5.87
CA TRP A 72 14.20 -2.52 -5.78
C TRP A 72 15.20 -1.88 -6.73
N PRO A 73 14.79 -0.91 -7.57
CA PRO A 73 15.72 -0.17 -8.40
C PRO A 73 16.81 0.41 -7.50
N GLN A 74 18.02 -0.12 -7.64
CA GLN A 74 19.19 0.41 -6.95
C GLN A 74 19.50 1.72 -7.66
N GLY A 75 19.29 2.84 -6.97
CA GLY A 75 19.65 4.14 -7.51
C GLY A 75 21.12 4.16 -7.90
N THR A 76 21.45 4.84 -8.99
CA THR A 76 22.85 5.13 -9.35
C THR A 76 23.45 6.25 -8.50
N SER A 77 22.68 6.78 -7.54
CA SER A 77 23.08 7.90 -6.69
C SER A 77 24.26 7.51 -5.82
N THR A 78 25.43 8.00 -6.19
CA THR A 78 26.64 8.07 -5.36
C THR A 78 26.50 9.16 -4.27
N GLU A 79 25.41 9.92 -4.30
CA GLU A 79 25.08 10.92 -3.29
C GLU A 79 24.60 10.18 -2.04
N GLN A 80 25.51 10.01 -1.08
CA GLN A 80 25.16 9.52 0.25
C GLN A 80 24.07 10.43 0.81
N LEU A 81 22.88 9.86 1.06
CA LEU A 81 21.86 10.55 1.83
C LEU A 81 22.48 11.01 3.15
N PRO A 82 22.19 12.24 3.62
CA PRO A 82 22.77 12.74 4.86
C PRO A 82 22.48 11.75 5.99
N ALA A 83 23.49 11.48 6.80
CA ALA A 83 23.35 10.60 7.95
C ALA A 83 22.22 11.13 8.85
N TYR A 84 21.22 10.30 9.11
CA TYR A 84 20.12 10.68 9.99
C TYR A 84 20.65 10.79 11.42
N SER A 85 20.80 12.01 11.94
CA SER A 85 21.10 12.24 13.35
C SER A 85 19.82 12.05 14.17
N PRO A 86 19.80 11.18 15.19
CA PRO A 86 18.66 11.08 16.10
C PRO A 86 18.30 12.44 16.69
N ARG A 87 17.01 12.74 16.76
CA ARG A 87 16.54 13.98 17.40
C ARG A 87 16.86 13.88 18.89
N GLU A 88 17.63 14.83 19.42
CA GLU A 88 17.84 14.94 20.86
C GLU A 88 16.50 15.31 21.53
N GLU A 89 15.90 14.33 22.19
CA GLU A 89 14.73 14.53 23.04
C GLU A 89 15.22 15.08 24.39
N LYS A 90 15.01 16.39 24.62
CA LYS A 90 15.22 16.98 25.94
C LYS A 90 14.12 16.48 26.87
N ILE A 91 14.51 15.65 27.83
CA ILE A 91 13.70 15.25 28.99
C ILE A 91 13.72 16.40 30.01
#